data_AF-A0A197K766-F1
#
_entry.id   AF-A0A197K766-F1
#
_cell.length_a   1.000
_cell.length_b   1.000
_cell.length_c   1.000
_cell.angle_alpha   90.00
_cell.angle_beta   90.00
_cell.angle_gamma   90.00
#
_symmetry.space_group_name_H-M   'P 1'
#
loop_
_entity.id
_entity.type
_entity.pdbx_description
1 polymer ?
#
loop_
_entity_poly.entity_id
_entity_poly.type
_entity_poly.pdbx_seq_one_letter_code
_entity_poly.pdbx_strand_id
1 'polypeptide(L)'
;MSTDVPCGPGRGECPSNRPCCSQWGYCGNDADYCLIGCQAAFGRCHLDGRRLRIPATTTTNKLLPNGTLVNIAYFPGWTQYRGQGRNNCHQRPYLPSSIPWSSLDYVMFAFVYFDDFHQLYPADASDEDLYFEINRLKLASGTRVMISIGGWSFTHPDNKREASTMYRFENMIRSPDSRRTFIESCIEFCQFYGFDGVDIDYEYPAYKDRGSVTALFKEMREAFDREGSGLVLSLAGASFQEGIQGFEMEKVAAYADFVMIMSYDLYGAYDAVKVVNIHTALIQMPTEKHSGHSVQGAIEMYLDHGVPRNKIV
;
A
#
# COMPACT_ATOMS: atom_id res chain seq x y z
N MET A 1 -39.61 -23.72 10.12
CA MET A 1 -38.48 -24.56 10.58
C MET A 1 -37.22 -23.80 10.20
N SER A 2 -36.39 -23.41 11.18
CA SER A 2 -35.17 -22.60 10.93
C SER A 2 -34.21 -23.40 10.05
N THR A 3 -33.70 -22.74 9.01
CA THR A 3 -32.81 -23.29 7.96
C THR A 3 -31.33 -23.11 8.31
N ASP A 4 -31.03 -22.82 9.57
CA ASP A 4 -29.72 -22.38 10.02
C ASP A 4 -28.88 -23.60 10.40
N VAL A 5 -27.76 -23.78 9.73
CA VAL A 5 -26.83 -24.89 9.98
C VAL A 5 -25.83 -24.43 11.03
N PRO A 6 -25.78 -25.04 12.23
CA PRO A 6 -24.87 -24.61 13.29
C PRO A 6 -23.41 -25.02 13.00
N CYS A 7 -22.46 -24.21 13.46
CA CYS A 7 -21.02 -24.47 13.41
C CYS A 7 -20.32 -23.92 14.66
N GLY A 8 -19.04 -24.26 14.85
CA GLY A 8 -18.23 -23.79 15.97
C GLY A 8 -17.82 -24.89 16.95
N PRO A 9 -17.25 -24.53 18.11
CA PRO A 9 -16.80 -25.48 19.12
C PRO A 9 -17.91 -26.45 19.55
N GLY A 10 -17.68 -27.75 19.39
CA GLY A 10 -18.66 -28.79 19.70
C GLY A 10 -19.83 -28.91 18.72
N ARG A 11 -19.84 -28.14 17.62
CA ARG A 11 -20.88 -28.14 16.58
C ARG A 11 -20.36 -28.54 15.19
N GLY A 12 -19.05 -28.48 14.98
CA GLY A 12 -18.40 -28.96 13.76
C GLY A 12 -18.19 -27.86 12.70
N GLU A 13 -17.68 -28.29 11.55
CA GLU A 13 -17.35 -27.44 10.40
C GLU A 13 -18.55 -27.25 9.46
N CYS A 14 -18.50 -26.18 8.68
CA CYS A 14 -19.52 -25.84 7.71
C CYS A 14 -19.46 -26.68 6.40
N PRO A 15 -20.62 -27.00 5.80
CA PRO A 15 -20.69 -27.76 4.54
C PRO A 15 -20.23 -26.92 3.35
N SER A 16 -19.82 -27.58 2.26
CA SER A 16 -19.25 -26.93 1.07
C SER A 16 -20.16 -25.92 0.37
N ASN A 17 -21.48 -26.03 0.50
CA ASN A 17 -22.44 -25.10 -0.09
C ASN A 17 -22.68 -23.82 0.75
N ARG A 18 -22.19 -23.79 2.00
CA ARG A 18 -22.25 -22.66 2.94
C ARG A 18 -20.98 -22.65 3.77
N PRO A 19 -19.81 -22.41 3.16
CA PRO A 19 -18.53 -22.84 3.73
C PRO A 19 -18.07 -22.01 4.92
N CYS A 20 -18.72 -20.88 5.23
CA CYS A 20 -18.24 -19.91 6.21
C CYS A 20 -18.99 -20.02 7.53
N CYS A 21 -18.26 -20.10 8.64
CA CYS A 21 -18.85 -20.16 9.99
C CYS A 21 -18.87 -18.78 10.64
N SER A 22 -20.04 -18.16 10.79
CA SER A 22 -20.18 -16.81 11.40
C SER A 22 -19.82 -16.77 12.89
N GLN A 23 -19.62 -15.58 13.45
CA GLN A 23 -19.44 -15.34 14.89
C GLN A 23 -20.62 -15.82 15.75
N TRP A 24 -21.81 -15.95 15.14
CA TRP A 24 -23.02 -16.41 15.81
C TRP A 24 -23.12 -17.94 15.86
N GLY A 25 -22.15 -18.65 15.26
CA GLY A 25 -22.10 -20.12 15.26
C GLY A 25 -23.05 -20.75 14.25
N TYR A 26 -23.21 -20.10 13.08
CA TYR A 26 -24.03 -20.59 11.97
C TYR A 26 -23.30 -20.47 10.63
N CYS A 27 -23.57 -21.42 9.72
CA CYS A 27 -22.97 -21.50 8.39
C CYS A 27 -23.71 -20.67 7.34
N GLY A 28 -22.94 -19.96 6.53
CA GLY A 28 -23.42 -19.22 5.37
C GLY A 28 -22.35 -19.06 4.30
N ASN A 29 -22.63 -18.23 3.31
CA ASN A 29 -21.76 -18.01 2.15
C ASN A 29 -21.73 -16.54 1.68
N ASP A 30 -22.31 -15.62 2.45
CA ASP A 30 -22.26 -14.19 2.19
C ASP A 30 -21.28 -13.49 3.14
N ALA A 31 -21.12 -12.18 2.95
CA ALA A 31 -20.17 -11.36 3.70
C ALA A 31 -20.35 -11.42 5.23
N ASP A 32 -21.58 -11.56 5.72
CA ASP A 32 -21.88 -11.61 7.16
C ASP A 32 -21.40 -12.92 7.81
N TYR A 33 -21.19 -13.96 7.00
CA TYR A 33 -20.68 -15.25 7.46
C TYR A 33 -19.20 -15.45 7.12
N CYS A 34 -18.76 -14.98 5.95
CA CYS A 34 -17.43 -15.23 5.41
C CYS A 34 -16.39 -14.19 5.80
N LEU A 35 -16.80 -13.00 6.22
CA LEU A 35 -15.90 -11.90 6.58
C LEU A 35 -15.93 -11.64 8.09
N ILE A 36 -16.86 -10.81 8.56
CA ILE A 36 -16.83 -10.28 9.92
C ILE A 36 -17.13 -11.38 10.94
N GLY A 37 -16.15 -11.70 11.77
CA GLY A 37 -16.31 -12.66 12.86
C GLY A 37 -16.37 -14.12 12.40
N CYS A 38 -15.96 -14.41 11.16
CA CYS A 38 -15.87 -15.78 10.68
C CYS A 38 -14.87 -16.60 11.51
N GLN A 39 -15.28 -17.78 11.96
CA GLN A 39 -14.49 -18.69 12.79
C GLN A 39 -13.71 -19.64 11.88
N ALA A 40 -12.46 -19.29 11.54
CA ALA A 40 -11.62 -20.02 10.58
C ALA A 40 -11.34 -21.49 10.94
N ALA A 41 -11.41 -21.84 12.23
CA ALA A 41 -11.31 -23.23 12.69
C ALA A 41 -12.52 -24.10 12.31
N PHE A 42 -13.62 -23.49 11.88
CA PHE A 42 -14.91 -24.17 11.62
C PHE A 42 -15.53 -23.79 10.26
N GLY A 43 -14.84 -23.02 9.44
CA GLY A 43 -15.30 -22.61 8.11
C GLY A 43 -14.22 -21.89 7.30
N ARG A 44 -14.48 -21.72 6.00
CA ARG A 44 -13.58 -21.02 5.06
C ARG A 44 -13.91 -19.54 5.07
N CYS A 45 -13.07 -18.73 5.70
CA CYS A 45 -13.32 -17.30 5.91
C CYS A 45 -12.86 -16.44 4.73
N HIS A 46 -13.38 -16.76 3.55
CA HIS A 46 -13.14 -16.04 2.30
C HIS A 46 -14.33 -16.26 1.36
N LEU A 47 -14.63 -15.30 0.47
CA LEU A 47 -15.68 -15.49 -0.53
C LEU A 47 -15.13 -16.28 -1.72
N ASP A 48 -15.80 -17.38 -2.07
CA ASP A 48 -15.44 -18.42 -3.06
C ASP A 48 -15.18 -17.88 -4.48
N GLY A 49 -14.01 -17.27 -4.71
CA GLY A 49 -13.45 -16.97 -6.05
C GLY A 49 -14.31 -16.11 -7.00
N ARG A 50 -15.42 -15.54 -6.52
CA ARG A 50 -16.28 -14.64 -7.27
C ARG A 50 -16.08 -13.24 -6.72
N ARG A 51 -15.59 -12.37 -7.59
CA ARG A 51 -15.33 -10.94 -7.36
C ARG A 51 -16.30 -10.37 -6.33
N LEU A 52 -15.72 -9.95 -5.20
CA LEU A 52 -16.39 -9.12 -4.22
C LEU A 52 -16.94 -7.89 -4.95
N ARG A 53 -18.26 -7.88 -5.19
CA ARG A 53 -18.97 -6.60 -5.14
C ARG A 53 -19.03 -6.25 -3.67
N ILE A 54 -17.94 -5.68 -3.16
CA ILE A 54 -18.03 -4.77 -2.01
C ILE A 54 -19.17 -3.83 -2.42
N PRO A 55 -20.30 -3.77 -1.69
CA PRO A 55 -21.29 -2.75 -1.94
C PRO A 55 -20.49 -1.47 -1.90
N ALA A 56 -20.38 -0.78 -3.05
CA ALA A 56 -19.63 0.46 -3.16
C ALA A 56 -20.09 1.26 -1.96
N THR A 57 -19.24 1.33 -0.93
CA THR A 57 -19.56 2.15 0.20
C THR A 57 -19.62 3.48 -0.48
N THR A 58 -20.77 4.15 -0.37
CA THR A 58 -20.89 5.53 -0.79
C THR A 58 -20.05 6.37 0.19
N THR A 59 -18.78 6.00 0.42
CA THR A 59 -17.69 6.93 0.57
C THR A 59 -17.71 7.74 -0.70
N THR A 60 -18.58 8.76 -0.67
CA THR A 60 -18.38 10.00 -1.38
C THR A 60 -16.88 10.18 -1.55
N ASN A 61 -16.45 10.36 -2.80
CA ASN A 61 -15.19 10.98 -3.12
C ASN A 61 -15.12 12.30 -2.34
N LYS A 62 -14.79 12.23 -1.06
CA LYS A 62 -14.20 13.34 -0.34
C LYS A 62 -12.78 13.34 -0.86
N LEU A 63 -12.63 13.89 -2.06
CA LEU A 63 -11.56 14.85 -2.28
C LEU A 63 -11.50 15.65 -0.99
N LEU A 64 -10.41 15.46 -0.25
CA LEU A 64 -10.18 16.15 1.00
C LEU A 64 -10.44 17.63 0.73
N PRO A 65 -11.42 18.26 1.42
CA PRO A 65 -11.68 19.67 1.24
C PRO A 65 -10.37 20.44 1.30
N ASN A 66 -10.20 21.42 0.43
CA ASN A 66 -8.96 22.18 0.31
C ASN A 66 -8.51 22.67 1.71
N GLY A 67 -7.33 22.22 2.17
CA GLY A 67 -6.81 22.50 3.52
C GLY A 67 -7.07 21.42 4.60
N THR A 68 -7.61 20.25 4.26
CA THR A 68 -7.70 19.13 5.19
C THR A 68 -6.36 18.43 5.29
N LEU A 69 -5.81 18.35 6.51
CA LEU A 69 -4.61 17.55 6.80
C LEU A 69 -4.95 16.07 6.73
N VAL A 70 -3.99 15.26 6.26
CA VAL A 70 -4.12 13.80 6.17
C VAL A 70 -3.10 13.17 7.09
N ASN A 71 -3.54 12.27 7.96
CA ASN A 71 -2.65 11.48 8.80
C ASN A 71 -2.47 10.09 8.18
N ILE A 72 -1.24 9.80 7.75
CA ILE A 72 -0.87 8.56 7.09
C ILE A 72 0.18 7.83 7.91
N ALA A 73 0.10 6.50 7.98
CA ALA A 73 1.15 5.67 8.55
C ALA A 73 1.44 4.44 7.67
N TYR A 74 2.72 4.09 7.55
CA TYR A 74 3.12 2.79 6.99
C TYR A 74 3.08 1.71 8.07
N PHE A 75 2.41 0.60 7.76
CA PHE A 75 2.44 -0.64 8.51
C PHE A 75 3.29 -1.66 7.76
N PRO A 76 4.52 -1.94 8.22
CA PRO A 76 5.38 -2.91 7.56
C PRO A 76 5.06 -4.35 8.01
N GLY A 77 4.73 -5.24 7.06
CA GLY A 77 4.33 -6.63 7.33
C GLY A 77 5.36 -7.41 8.14
N TRP A 78 6.66 -7.15 7.93
CA TRP A 78 7.75 -7.79 8.66
C TRP A 78 7.81 -7.43 10.15
N THR A 79 7.04 -6.44 10.62
CA THR A 79 7.01 -6.07 12.04
C THR A 79 6.36 -7.13 12.94
N GLN A 80 5.65 -8.10 12.37
CA GLN A 80 5.15 -9.30 13.05
C GLN A 80 6.29 -10.17 13.65
N TYR A 81 7.49 -10.07 13.07
CA TYR A 81 8.66 -10.85 13.48
C TYR A 81 9.55 -10.14 14.50
N ARG A 82 9.24 -8.90 14.90
CA ARG A 82 9.99 -8.22 15.96
C ARG A 82 9.95 -9.04 17.25
N GLY A 83 11.07 -9.09 17.97
CA GLY A 83 11.18 -9.98 19.14
C GLY A 83 11.58 -11.41 18.81
N GLN A 84 11.55 -11.82 17.54
CA GLN A 84 12.00 -13.15 17.10
C GLN A 84 13.48 -13.10 16.67
N GLY A 85 14.27 -14.09 17.12
CA GLY A 85 15.69 -14.20 16.80
C GLY A 85 16.64 -13.60 17.87
N ARG A 86 17.87 -14.11 17.93
CA ARG A 86 18.84 -13.79 19.01
C ARG A 86 19.22 -12.31 19.10
N ASN A 87 19.14 -11.57 17.99
CA ASN A 87 19.56 -10.17 17.90
C ASN A 87 18.39 -9.18 17.99
N ASN A 88 17.14 -9.65 18.16
CA ASN A 88 15.95 -8.81 18.16
C ASN A 88 15.06 -9.00 19.39
N CYS A 89 15.53 -9.69 20.42
CA CYS A 89 14.75 -10.12 21.59
C CYS A 89 14.24 -8.97 22.49
N HIS A 90 14.73 -7.74 22.30
CA HIS A 90 14.27 -6.56 23.04
C HIS A 90 13.06 -5.86 22.40
N GLN A 91 12.70 -6.23 21.17
CA GLN A 91 11.55 -5.66 20.47
C GLN A 91 10.31 -6.52 20.69
N ARG A 92 9.13 -5.92 20.56
CA ARG A 92 7.85 -6.64 20.55
C ARG A 92 7.29 -6.66 19.12
N PRO A 93 6.59 -7.72 18.71
CA PRO A 93 5.79 -7.70 17.48
C PRO A 93 4.90 -6.47 17.46
N TYR A 94 4.87 -5.79 16.31
CA TYR A 94 3.87 -4.75 16.05
C TYR A 94 2.86 -5.35 15.09
N LEU A 95 1.61 -5.51 15.55
CA LEU A 95 0.55 -6.19 14.82
C LEU A 95 -0.54 -5.18 14.42
N PRO A 96 -1.45 -5.51 13.48
CA PRO A 96 -2.54 -4.61 13.08
C PRO A 96 -3.38 -4.10 14.27
N SER A 97 -3.54 -4.93 15.31
CA SER A 97 -4.21 -4.56 16.57
C SER A 97 -3.52 -3.44 17.37
N SER A 98 -2.26 -3.13 17.08
CA SER A 98 -1.47 -2.08 17.74
C SER A 98 -1.55 -0.73 17.02
N ILE A 99 -2.16 -0.66 15.84
CA ILE A 99 -2.32 0.57 15.05
C ILE A 99 -3.27 1.53 15.80
N PRO A 100 -2.93 2.82 15.93
CA PRO A 100 -3.80 3.84 16.54
C PRO A 100 -4.89 4.29 15.55
N TRP A 101 -5.76 3.36 15.16
CA TRP A 101 -6.74 3.51 14.07
C TRP A 101 -7.50 4.83 14.07
N SER A 102 -8.00 5.28 15.23
CA SER A 102 -8.80 6.51 15.33
C SER A 102 -8.04 7.81 15.01
N SER A 103 -6.72 7.75 14.88
CA SER A 103 -5.86 8.92 14.59
C SER A 103 -5.37 8.95 13.13
N LEU A 104 -5.73 7.96 12.31
CA LEU A 104 -5.21 7.78 10.96
C LEU A 104 -6.34 7.83 9.93
N ASP A 105 -6.10 8.58 8.87
CA ASP A 105 -6.97 8.59 7.69
C ASP A 105 -6.60 7.45 6.75
N TYR A 106 -5.29 7.18 6.62
CA TYR A 106 -4.76 6.11 5.78
C TYR A 106 -3.69 5.27 6.50
N VAL A 107 -3.72 3.96 6.24
CA VAL A 107 -2.65 3.03 6.58
C VAL A 107 -2.14 2.40 5.30
N MET A 108 -0.82 2.45 5.10
CA MET A 108 -0.12 1.91 3.95
C MET A 108 0.49 0.56 4.33
N PHE A 109 -0.01 -0.55 3.80
CA PHE A 109 0.60 -1.86 4.06
C PHE A 109 1.86 -2.01 3.20
N ALA A 110 3.02 -2.00 3.85
CA ALA A 110 4.33 -2.20 3.25
C ALA A 110 4.82 -3.65 3.44
N PHE A 111 5.02 -4.45 2.40
CA PHE A 111 4.80 -4.17 0.99
C PHE A 111 4.09 -5.35 0.33
N VAL A 112 3.47 -5.07 -0.82
CA VAL A 112 3.04 -6.09 -1.79
C VAL A 112 4.01 -6.05 -2.96
N TYR A 113 4.42 -7.22 -3.45
CA TYR A 113 5.33 -7.33 -4.59
C TYR A 113 4.57 -7.75 -5.84
N PHE A 114 5.24 -7.72 -6.99
CA PHE A 114 4.72 -8.28 -8.23
C PHE A 114 5.80 -9.05 -8.97
N ASP A 115 5.39 -10.03 -9.78
CA ASP A 115 6.29 -10.96 -10.46
C ASP A 115 6.71 -10.47 -11.85
N ASP A 116 7.46 -11.31 -12.58
CA ASP A 116 7.95 -10.98 -13.92
C ASP A 116 6.83 -10.99 -14.98
N PHE A 117 5.64 -11.51 -14.64
CA PHE A 117 4.41 -11.43 -15.43
C PHE A 117 3.52 -10.25 -15.02
N HIS A 118 4.03 -9.39 -14.14
CA HIS A 118 3.36 -8.20 -13.64
C HIS A 118 2.15 -8.50 -12.74
N GLN A 119 2.09 -9.69 -12.14
CA GLN A 119 1.03 -10.09 -11.21
C GLN A 119 1.46 -9.85 -9.77
N LEU A 120 0.58 -9.24 -8.96
CA LEU A 120 0.81 -8.99 -7.54
C LEU A 120 0.82 -10.29 -6.74
N TYR A 121 1.69 -10.35 -5.74
CA TYR A 121 1.76 -11.42 -4.76
C TYR A 121 2.26 -10.89 -3.39
N PRO A 122 1.95 -11.58 -2.28
CA PRO A 122 2.41 -11.16 -0.95
C PRO A 122 3.94 -11.12 -0.85
N ALA A 123 4.53 -10.06 -0.27
CA ALA A 123 5.99 -10.01 -0.10
C ALA A 123 6.51 -11.13 0.82
N ASP A 124 5.76 -11.45 1.88
CA ASP A 124 5.89 -12.66 2.69
C ASP A 124 4.57 -13.45 2.67
N ALA A 125 4.65 -14.79 2.60
CA ALA A 125 3.45 -15.64 2.57
C ALA A 125 2.58 -15.50 3.82
N SER A 126 3.17 -15.15 4.97
CA SER A 126 2.44 -14.87 6.21
C SER A 126 1.70 -13.53 6.21
N ASP A 127 1.99 -12.64 5.25
CA ASP A 127 1.30 -11.35 5.16
C ASP A 127 -0.18 -11.51 4.81
N GLU A 128 -0.60 -12.64 4.21
CA GLU A 128 -2.01 -12.91 3.91
C GLU A 128 -2.91 -12.85 5.15
N ASP A 129 -2.46 -13.42 6.27
CA ASP A 129 -3.20 -13.34 7.55
C ASP A 129 -3.29 -11.88 8.03
N LEU A 130 -2.23 -11.09 7.83
CA LEU A 130 -2.21 -9.67 8.18
C LEU A 130 -3.13 -8.85 7.27
N TYR A 131 -3.25 -9.19 5.98
CA TYR A 131 -4.16 -8.51 5.05
C TYR A 131 -5.63 -8.66 5.49
N PHE A 132 -6.03 -9.85 5.91
CA PHE A 132 -7.37 -10.06 6.45
C PHE A 132 -7.57 -9.35 7.79
N GLU A 133 -6.59 -9.40 8.70
CA GLU A 133 -6.70 -8.74 9.99
C GLU A 133 -6.79 -7.22 9.86
N ILE A 134 -5.91 -6.60 9.08
CA ILE A 134 -5.83 -5.14 8.91
C ILE A 134 -7.11 -4.60 8.25
N ASN A 135 -7.63 -5.28 7.22
CA ASN A 135 -8.86 -4.90 6.55
C ASN A 135 -10.10 -5.19 7.39
N ARG A 136 -10.06 -6.13 8.33
CA ARG A 136 -11.14 -6.31 9.31
C ARG A 136 -11.17 -5.17 10.33
N LEU A 137 -10.00 -4.76 10.84
CA LEU A 137 -9.90 -3.72 11.87
C LEU A 137 -10.28 -2.34 11.36
N LYS A 138 -9.97 -2.00 10.10
CA LYS A 138 -10.30 -0.70 9.53
C LYS A 138 -11.81 -0.41 9.53
N LEU A 139 -12.66 -1.43 9.42
CA LEU A 139 -14.13 -1.30 9.35
C LEU A 139 -14.71 -0.60 10.59
N ALA A 140 -14.06 -0.73 11.75
CA ALA A 140 -14.49 -0.08 12.99
C ALA A 140 -14.00 1.37 13.14
N SER A 141 -13.06 1.80 12.28
CA SER A 141 -12.33 3.08 12.43
C SER A 141 -12.70 4.14 11.41
N GLY A 142 -13.11 3.73 10.19
CA GLY A 142 -13.24 4.64 9.06
C GLY A 142 -11.92 4.99 8.35
N THR A 143 -10.78 4.51 8.87
CA THR A 143 -9.47 4.57 8.21
C THR A 143 -9.49 3.76 6.92
N ARG A 144 -8.83 4.26 5.88
CA ARG A 144 -8.58 3.53 4.63
C ARG A 144 -7.27 2.77 4.72
N VAL A 145 -7.22 1.56 4.18
CA VAL A 145 -5.99 0.76 4.12
C VAL A 145 -5.62 0.55 2.65
N MET A 146 -4.42 0.98 2.29
CA MET A 146 -3.87 0.85 0.93
C MET A 146 -2.75 -0.20 0.91
N ILE A 147 -2.53 -0.83 -0.24
CA ILE A 147 -1.30 -1.60 -0.47
C ILE A 147 -0.21 -0.66 -0.98
N SER A 148 1.01 -0.77 -0.45
CA SER A 148 2.18 -0.14 -1.04
C SER A 148 2.98 -1.16 -1.83
N ILE A 149 3.26 -0.84 -3.09
CA ILE A 149 3.93 -1.75 -4.02
C ILE A 149 5.33 -1.22 -4.31
N GLY A 150 6.36 -2.00 -3.98
CA GLY A 150 7.76 -1.66 -4.24
C GLY A 150 8.58 -1.49 -2.97
N GLY A 151 9.14 -0.30 -2.78
CA GLY A 151 10.06 0.06 -1.71
C GLY A 151 11.53 -0.23 -2.05
N TRP A 152 12.41 0.27 -1.18
CA TRP A 152 13.87 0.19 -1.37
C TRP A 152 14.37 -1.23 -1.68
N SER A 153 14.06 -2.25 -0.88
CA SER A 153 14.58 -3.61 -1.10
C SER A 153 14.07 -4.26 -2.39
N PHE A 154 12.89 -3.87 -2.88
CA PHE A 154 12.35 -4.38 -4.14
C PHE A 154 13.06 -3.75 -5.34
N THR A 155 13.42 -2.47 -5.25
CA THR A 155 14.02 -1.73 -6.37
C THR A 155 15.56 -1.72 -6.33
N HIS A 156 16.14 -1.77 -5.14
CA HIS A 156 17.57 -1.80 -4.84
C HIS A 156 17.92 -2.98 -3.89
N PRO A 157 17.73 -4.24 -4.33
CA PRO A 157 17.95 -5.40 -3.49
C PRO A 157 19.42 -5.56 -3.06
N ASP A 158 19.67 -5.53 -1.75
CA ASP A 158 21.00 -5.72 -1.15
C ASP A 158 21.53 -7.16 -1.27
N ASN A 159 20.66 -8.12 -1.62
CA ASN A 159 21.00 -9.53 -1.66
C ASN A 159 20.61 -10.20 -2.99
N LYS A 160 21.33 -11.27 -3.34
CA LYS A 160 21.15 -11.98 -4.61
C LYS A 160 19.79 -12.67 -4.76
N ARG A 161 19.04 -12.91 -3.67
CA ARG A 161 17.72 -13.56 -3.75
C ARG A 161 16.67 -12.63 -4.32
N GLU A 162 16.82 -11.33 -4.07
CA GLU A 162 15.92 -10.29 -4.55
C GLU A 162 16.49 -9.55 -5.77
N ALA A 163 17.72 -9.83 -6.19
CA ALA A 163 18.34 -9.19 -7.36
C ALA A 163 17.50 -9.26 -8.66
N SER A 164 16.58 -10.22 -8.79
CA SER A 164 15.66 -10.29 -9.93
C SER A 164 14.55 -9.22 -9.89
N THR A 165 14.25 -8.62 -8.73
CA THR A 165 13.14 -7.66 -8.58
C THR A 165 13.49 -6.27 -9.11
N MET A 166 14.78 -5.88 -9.12
CA MET A 166 15.22 -4.51 -9.45
C MET A 166 14.74 -3.99 -10.81
N TYR A 167 14.53 -4.88 -11.79
CA TYR A 167 14.09 -4.52 -13.14
C TYR A 167 12.59 -4.66 -13.35
N ARG A 168 11.81 -5.08 -12.36
CA ARG A 168 10.40 -5.40 -12.54
C ARG A 168 9.55 -4.18 -12.83
N PHE A 169 9.81 -3.06 -12.15
CA PHE A 169 9.15 -1.79 -12.48
C PHE A 169 9.50 -1.34 -13.89
N GLU A 170 10.79 -1.32 -14.26
CA GLU A 170 11.22 -0.99 -15.62
C GLU A 170 10.52 -1.88 -16.66
N ASN A 171 10.47 -3.19 -16.44
CA ASN A 171 9.82 -4.11 -17.36
C ASN A 171 8.30 -3.91 -17.45
N MET A 172 7.64 -3.63 -16.32
CA MET A 172 6.19 -3.42 -16.27
C MET A 172 5.78 -2.15 -17.02
N ILE A 173 6.53 -1.04 -16.90
CA ILE A 173 6.16 0.22 -17.53
C ILE A 173 6.45 0.29 -19.04
N ARG A 174 7.24 -0.65 -19.58
CA ARG A 174 7.73 -0.65 -20.98
C ARG A 174 6.65 -0.75 -22.05
N SER A 175 5.49 -1.32 -21.75
CA SER A 175 4.42 -1.48 -22.74
C SER A 175 3.02 -1.24 -22.15
N PRO A 176 2.04 -0.76 -22.94
CA PRO A 176 0.66 -0.65 -22.48
C PRO A 176 0.06 -1.98 -22.01
N ASP A 177 0.42 -3.10 -22.62
CA ASP A 177 -0.10 -4.41 -22.23
C ASP A 177 0.48 -4.86 -20.88
N SER A 178 1.77 -4.65 -20.65
CA SER A 178 2.41 -4.91 -19.36
C SER A 178 1.80 -4.09 -18.23
N ARG A 179 1.58 -2.79 -18.47
CA ARG A 179 0.89 -1.91 -17.52
C ARG A 179 -0.54 -2.37 -17.27
N ARG A 180 -1.30 -2.74 -18.32
CA ARG A 180 -2.66 -3.27 -18.17
C ARG A 180 -2.68 -4.50 -17.25
N THR A 181 -1.80 -5.47 -17.47
CA THR A 181 -1.70 -6.68 -16.63
C THR A 181 -1.46 -6.33 -15.16
N PHE A 182 -0.53 -5.41 -14.89
CA PHE A 182 -0.25 -4.92 -13.54
C PHE A 182 -1.46 -4.22 -12.91
N ILE A 183 -2.12 -3.34 -13.66
CA ILE A 183 -3.29 -2.58 -13.19
C ILE A 183 -4.45 -3.51 -12.86
N GLU A 184 -4.73 -4.50 -13.71
CA GLU A 184 -5.77 -5.50 -13.46
C GLU A 184 -5.45 -6.32 -12.21
N SER A 185 -4.20 -6.74 -12.03
CA SER A 185 -3.74 -7.46 -10.84
C SER A 185 -3.88 -6.62 -9.56
N CYS A 186 -3.58 -5.31 -9.62
CA CYS A 186 -3.81 -4.38 -8.51
C CYS A 186 -5.28 -4.33 -8.09
N ILE A 187 -6.19 -4.22 -9.06
CA ILE A 187 -7.63 -4.18 -8.81
C ILE A 187 -8.10 -5.49 -8.18
N GLU A 188 -7.67 -6.63 -8.73
CA GLU A 188 -8.05 -7.95 -8.22
C GLU A 188 -7.52 -8.19 -6.81
N PHE A 189 -6.27 -7.82 -6.52
CA PHE A 189 -5.68 -7.94 -5.19
C PHE A 189 -6.43 -7.06 -4.16
N CYS A 190 -6.72 -5.81 -4.52
CA CYS A 190 -7.48 -4.91 -3.65
C CYS A 190 -8.90 -5.43 -3.41
N GLN A 191 -9.58 -5.93 -4.44
CA GLN A 191 -10.93 -6.49 -4.30
C GLN A 191 -10.94 -7.76 -3.45
N PHE A 192 -9.92 -8.62 -3.59
CA PHE A 192 -9.86 -9.90 -2.88
C PHE A 192 -9.63 -9.73 -1.38
N TYR A 193 -8.61 -8.95 -1.00
CA TYR A 193 -8.26 -8.71 0.41
C TYR A 193 -9.03 -7.53 1.03
N GLY A 194 -9.70 -6.75 0.20
CA GLY A 194 -10.56 -5.63 0.61
C GLY A 194 -9.83 -4.30 0.80
N PHE A 195 -8.67 -4.07 0.19
CA PHE A 195 -7.93 -2.79 0.26
C PHE A 195 -8.65 -1.63 -0.46
N ASP A 196 -8.41 -0.40 0.00
CA ASP A 196 -9.06 0.83 -0.47
C ASP A 196 -8.23 1.61 -1.49
N GLY A 197 -7.04 1.14 -1.83
CA GLY A 197 -6.18 1.84 -2.78
C GLY A 197 -4.80 1.23 -2.95
N VAL A 198 -4.06 1.84 -3.86
CA VAL A 198 -2.71 1.45 -4.25
C VAL A 198 -1.77 2.64 -4.11
N ASP A 199 -0.66 2.41 -3.44
CA ASP A 199 0.47 3.31 -3.33
C ASP A 199 1.62 2.74 -4.16
N ILE A 200 2.13 3.53 -5.11
CA ILE A 200 3.28 3.14 -5.93
C ILE A 200 4.55 3.68 -5.27
N ASP A 201 5.44 2.76 -4.89
CA ASP A 201 6.73 3.07 -4.26
C ASP A 201 7.87 2.57 -5.15
N TYR A 202 8.00 3.19 -6.34
CA TYR A 202 9.07 2.88 -7.29
C TYR A 202 10.27 3.79 -7.05
N GLU A 203 11.33 3.24 -6.46
CA GLU A 203 12.52 3.98 -6.02
C GLU A 203 13.76 3.66 -6.87
N TYR A 204 14.16 4.42 -7.88
CA TYR A 204 13.44 5.50 -8.54
C TYR A 204 13.53 5.31 -10.07
N PRO A 205 12.48 5.68 -10.83
CA PRO A 205 12.53 5.64 -12.29
C PRO A 205 13.66 6.51 -12.84
N ALA A 206 14.29 6.05 -13.92
CA ALA A 206 15.24 6.88 -14.64
C ALA A 206 14.51 7.97 -15.44
N TYR A 207 15.21 9.06 -15.77
CA TYR A 207 14.67 10.16 -16.58
C TYR A 207 14.03 9.71 -17.91
N LYS A 208 14.61 8.69 -18.55
CA LYS A 208 14.10 8.09 -19.80
C LYS A 208 12.70 7.47 -19.65
N ASP A 209 12.32 7.08 -18.44
CA ASP A 209 11.12 6.30 -18.16
C ASP A 209 9.92 7.17 -17.74
N ARG A 210 10.12 8.48 -17.54
CA ARG A 210 9.10 9.40 -17.02
C ARG A 210 7.77 9.40 -17.78
N GLY A 211 7.81 9.28 -19.11
CA GLY A 211 6.60 9.20 -19.92
C GLY A 211 5.83 7.89 -19.71
N SER A 212 6.54 6.79 -19.48
CA SER A 212 5.95 5.49 -19.18
C SER A 212 5.37 5.45 -17.77
N VAL A 213 6.01 6.12 -16.80
CA VAL A 213 5.46 6.30 -15.45
C VAL A 213 4.20 7.17 -15.48
N THR A 214 4.19 8.28 -16.22
CA THR A 214 2.97 9.08 -16.45
C THR A 214 1.86 8.23 -17.05
N ALA A 215 2.17 7.39 -18.05
CA ALA A 215 1.19 6.50 -18.66
C ALA A 215 0.62 5.48 -17.66
N LEU A 216 1.45 4.93 -16.77
CA LEU A 216 1.01 4.05 -15.69
C LEU A 216 -0.03 4.73 -14.78
N PHE A 217 0.30 5.90 -14.23
CA PHE A 217 -0.62 6.62 -13.33
C PHE A 217 -1.93 7.01 -14.02
N LYS A 218 -1.84 7.46 -15.28
CA LYS A 218 -3.02 7.75 -16.11
C LYS A 218 -3.91 6.52 -16.28
N GLU A 219 -3.32 5.40 -16.69
CA GLU A 219 -4.06 4.17 -16.98
C GLU A 219 -4.62 3.53 -15.70
N MET A 220 -3.92 3.63 -14.56
CA MET A 220 -4.42 3.23 -13.24
C MET A 220 -5.68 4.02 -12.88
N ARG A 221 -5.62 5.35 -12.93
CA ARG A 221 -6.77 6.22 -12.62
C ARG A 221 -7.96 5.92 -13.54
N GLU A 222 -7.73 5.83 -14.85
CA GLU A 222 -8.76 5.50 -15.83
C GLU A 222 -9.39 4.12 -15.59
N ALA A 223 -8.60 3.12 -15.18
CA ALA A 223 -9.11 1.79 -14.85
C ALA A 223 -9.93 1.79 -13.55
N PHE A 224 -9.44 2.46 -12.50
CA PHE A 224 -10.15 2.55 -11.22
C PHE A 224 -11.50 3.28 -11.37
N ASP A 225 -11.54 4.35 -12.18
CA ASP A 225 -12.78 5.07 -12.49
C ASP A 225 -13.75 4.23 -13.32
N ARG A 226 -13.25 3.53 -14.35
CA ARG A 226 -14.08 2.70 -15.24
C ARG A 226 -14.75 1.53 -14.50
N GLU A 227 -14.02 0.87 -13.60
CA GLU A 227 -14.56 -0.23 -12.79
C GLU A 227 -15.46 0.27 -11.65
N GLY A 228 -15.50 1.59 -11.40
CA GLY A 228 -16.18 2.17 -10.24
C GLY A 228 -15.63 1.65 -8.92
N SER A 229 -14.34 1.31 -8.88
CA SER A 229 -13.73 0.61 -7.74
C SER A 229 -13.62 1.48 -6.49
N GLY A 230 -13.61 2.81 -6.67
CA GLY A 230 -13.38 3.76 -5.58
C GLY A 230 -11.96 3.71 -5.01
N LEU A 231 -11.04 3.00 -5.66
CA LEU A 231 -9.66 2.86 -5.20
C LEU A 231 -8.93 4.21 -5.26
N VAL A 232 -8.21 4.49 -4.17
CA VAL A 232 -7.29 5.62 -4.03
C VAL A 232 -5.96 5.28 -4.71
N LEU A 233 -5.32 6.27 -5.32
CA LEU A 233 -4.01 6.12 -5.94
C LEU A 233 -3.02 7.11 -5.31
N SER A 234 -1.90 6.63 -4.79
CA SER A 234 -0.83 7.50 -4.29
C SER A 234 0.55 7.15 -4.88
N LEU A 235 1.49 8.05 -4.64
CA LEU A 235 2.91 7.89 -4.96
C LEU A 235 3.72 8.17 -3.69
N ALA A 236 4.65 7.28 -3.36
CA ALA A 236 5.79 7.60 -2.50
C ALA A 236 6.88 8.26 -3.36
N GLY A 237 7.15 9.53 -3.11
CA GLY A 237 7.99 10.39 -3.94
C GLY A 237 9.34 10.69 -3.31
N ALA A 238 10.40 10.73 -4.14
CA ALA A 238 11.75 11.10 -3.72
C ALA A 238 11.84 12.51 -3.11
N SER A 239 12.76 12.73 -2.18
CA SER A 239 13.06 14.04 -1.59
C SER A 239 14.31 14.72 -2.18
N PHE A 240 14.86 14.19 -3.28
CA PHE A 240 16.06 14.69 -3.95
C PHE A 240 15.89 14.75 -5.48
N GLN A 241 16.69 15.60 -6.13
CA GLN A 241 16.53 15.96 -7.55
C GLN A 241 16.68 14.78 -8.50
N GLU A 242 17.65 13.90 -8.25
CA GLU A 242 17.92 12.73 -9.09
C GLU A 242 16.80 11.68 -9.00
N GLY A 243 16.05 11.63 -7.90
CA GLY A 243 14.92 10.71 -7.73
C GLY A 243 13.65 11.23 -8.41
N ILE A 244 13.39 12.54 -8.35
CA ILE A 244 12.18 13.12 -8.95
C ILE A 244 12.23 13.19 -10.49
N GLN A 245 13.44 13.19 -11.09
CA GLN A 245 13.61 13.37 -12.54
C GLN A 245 12.93 12.29 -13.40
N GLY A 246 12.67 11.12 -12.81
CA GLY A 246 11.95 10.01 -13.44
C GLY A 246 10.43 10.17 -13.47
N PHE A 247 9.90 11.30 -12.97
CA PHE A 247 8.48 11.56 -12.92
C PHE A 247 8.14 12.89 -13.60
N GLU A 248 7.11 12.92 -14.44
CA GLU A 248 6.49 14.18 -14.87
C GLU A 248 5.47 14.60 -13.80
N MET A 249 5.97 15.14 -12.68
CA MET A 249 5.21 15.27 -11.44
C MET A 249 3.87 16.00 -11.55
N GLU A 250 3.77 17.09 -12.33
CA GLU A 250 2.50 17.76 -12.61
C GLU A 250 1.45 16.78 -13.18
N LYS A 251 1.86 15.96 -14.16
CA LYS A 251 0.97 14.98 -14.80
C LYS A 251 0.66 13.81 -13.88
N VAL A 252 1.66 13.30 -13.17
CA VAL A 252 1.48 12.19 -12.20
C VAL A 252 0.52 12.61 -11.09
N ALA A 253 0.70 13.80 -10.51
CA ALA A 253 -0.17 14.35 -9.46
C ALA A 253 -1.59 14.67 -9.94
N ALA A 254 -1.80 14.86 -11.24
CA ALA A 254 -3.14 15.01 -11.81
C ALA A 254 -3.95 13.69 -11.76
N TYR A 255 -3.26 12.54 -11.72
CA TYR A 255 -3.89 11.21 -11.65
C TYR A 255 -3.87 10.59 -10.25
N ALA A 256 -2.83 10.87 -9.45
CA ALA A 256 -2.76 10.45 -8.05
C ALA A 256 -3.68 11.30 -7.17
N ASP A 257 -4.28 10.69 -6.15
CA ASP A 257 -5.06 11.37 -5.11
C ASP A 257 -4.17 12.25 -4.23
N PHE A 258 -2.97 11.78 -3.89
CA PHE A 258 -1.91 12.53 -3.22
C PHE A 258 -0.53 11.89 -3.45
N VAL A 259 0.52 12.63 -3.13
CA VAL A 259 1.92 12.24 -3.22
C VAL A 259 2.56 12.42 -1.85
N MET A 260 3.14 11.35 -1.30
CA MET A 260 3.84 11.34 -0.03
C MET A 260 5.33 11.58 -0.28
N ILE A 261 5.84 12.74 0.15
CA ILE A 261 7.26 13.06 -0.03
C ILE A 261 8.07 12.35 1.05
N MET A 262 8.97 11.46 0.65
CA MET A 262 9.90 10.76 1.52
C MET A 262 11.02 11.69 2.01
N SER A 263 10.64 12.72 2.76
CA SER A 263 11.49 13.81 3.28
C SER A 263 12.29 13.39 4.53
N TYR A 264 12.81 12.17 4.47
CA TYR A 264 13.72 11.53 5.42
C TYR A 264 14.85 10.87 4.63
N ASP A 265 15.81 10.27 5.34
CA ASP A 265 17.01 9.65 4.75
C ASP A 265 17.80 10.60 3.85
N LEU A 266 17.73 11.90 4.17
CA LEU A 266 18.49 12.97 3.50
C LEU A 266 20.00 12.83 3.73
N TYR A 267 20.39 12.10 4.78
CA TYR A 267 21.76 11.81 5.17
C TYR A 267 21.83 10.44 5.82
N GLY A 268 22.90 9.69 5.54
CA GLY A 268 23.05 8.37 6.12
C GLY A 268 24.43 7.77 5.98
N ALA A 269 24.60 6.57 6.55
CA ALA A 269 25.87 5.86 6.53
C ALA A 269 26.34 5.45 5.13
N TYR A 270 25.44 5.49 4.14
CA TYR A 270 25.69 5.19 2.72
C TYR A 270 26.41 6.32 1.97
N ASP A 271 26.40 7.55 2.48
CA ASP A 271 26.97 8.71 1.78
C ASP A 271 28.47 8.53 1.48
N ALA A 272 28.91 8.91 0.28
CA ALA A 272 30.32 8.79 -0.11
C ALA A 272 31.23 9.62 0.80
N VAL A 273 30.76 10.80 1.21
CA VAL A 273 31.43 11.66 2.19
C VAL A 273 30.85 11.35 3.57
N LYS A 274 31.67 10.80 4.47
CA LYS A 274 31.23 10.39 5.80
C LYS A 274 31.11 11.59 6.73
N VAL A 275 29.88 12.08 6.90
CA VAL A 275 29.52 13.16 7.82
C VAL A 275 28.34 12.70 8.67
N VAL A 276 28.34 13.07 9.95
CA VAL A 276 27.15 12.93 10.80
C VAL A 276 26.28 14.15 10.58
N ASN A 277 25.07 13.95 10.06
CA ASN A 277 24.11 15.02 9.79
C ASN A 277 22.66 14.55 10.00
N ILE A 278 21.70 15.47 9.88
CA ILE A 278 20.29 15.25 10.18
C ILE A 278 19.60 14.63 8.96
N HIS A 279 19.02 13.43 9.12
CA HIS A 279 18.34 12.72 8.02
C HIS A 279 16.97 13.31 7.62
N THR A 280 16.39 14.23 8.42
CA THR A 280 15.08 14.87 8.18
C THR A 280 15.07 16.33 8.65
N ALA A 281 16.07 17.10 8.22
CA ALA A 281 16.16 18.52 8.59
C ALA A 281 14.96 19.29 8.02
N LEU A 282 14.21 20.01 8.87
CA LEU A 282 13.04 20.77 8.42
C LEU A 282 13.41 21.85 7.39
N ILE A 283 14.50 22.57 7.66
CA ILE A 283 15.05 23.62 6.81
C ILE A 283 16.50 23.31 6.47
N GLN A 284 17.00 23.86 5.37
CA GLN A 284 18.38 23.65 4.95
C GLN A 284 19.35 24.19 6.01
N MET A 285 20.28 23.32 6.43
CA MET A 285 21.30 23.69 7.40
C MET A 285 22.34 24.64 6.76
N PRO A 286 22.89 25.63 7.47
CA PRO A 286 23.91 26.53 6.90
C PRO A 286 25.19 25.81 6.41
N THR A 287 25.47 24.63 6.97
CA THR A 287 26.60 23.77 6.59
C THR A 287 26.30 22.89 5.38
N GLU A 288 25.06 22.92 4.88
CA GLU A 288 24.61 22.10 3.77
C GLU A 288 25.21 22.57 2.45
N LYS A 289 25.85 21.65 1.73
CA LYS A 289 26.44 21.92 0.42
C LYS A 289 25.50 21.56 -0.73
N HIS A 290 24.55 20.67 -0.47
CA HIS A 290 23.56 20.26 -1.45
C HIS A 290 22.27 21.04 -1.25
N SER A 291 22.06 22.04 -2.11
CA SER A 291 20.82 22.84 -2.14
C SER A 291 19.60 21.92 -2.15
N GLY A 292 18.61 22.20 -1.28
CA GLY A 292 17.35 21.46 -1.25
C GLY A 292 17.32 20.19 -0.39
N HIS A 293 18.42 19.77 0.25
CA HIS A 293 18.41 18.64 1.22
C HIS A 293 17.78 19.02 2.56
N SER A 294 16.46 19.26 2.55
CA SER A 294 15.62 19.49 3.72
C SER A 294 14.16 19.19 3.38
N VAL A 295 13.30 19.05 4.39
CA VAL A 295 11.85 18.90 4.20
C VAL A 295 11.30 20.08 3.40
N GLN A 296 11.67 21.31 3.76
CA GLN A 296 11.25 22.51 3.02
C GLN A 296 11.69 22.46 1.54
N GLY A 297 12.96 22.14 1.30
CA GLY A 297 13.50 22.06 -0.06
C GLY A 297 12.83 20.97 -0.90
N ALA A 298 12.54 19.81 -0.30
CA ALA A 298 11.78 18.75 -0.95
C ALA A 298 10.36 19.22 -1.30
N ILE A 299 9.64 19.89 -0.40
CA ILE A 299 8.31 20.44 -0.70
C ILE A 299 8.38 21.46 -1.84
N GLU A 300 9.33 22.40 -1.78
CA GLU A 300 9.53 23.42 -2.82
C GLU A 300 9.82 22.79 -4.18
N MET A 301 10.62 21.72 -4.23
CA MET A 301 10.87 20.95 -5.45
C MET A 301 9.57 20.43 -6.08
N TYR A 302 8.64 19.88 -5.30
CA TYR A 302 7.36 19.38 -5.85
C TYR A 302 6.47 20.52 -6.36
N LEU A 303 6.45 21.66 -5.64
CA LEU A 303 5.72 22.85 -6.07
C LEU A 303 6.26 23.42 -7.39
N ASP A 304 7.58 23.47 -7.53
CA ASP A 304 8.25 23.93 -8.75
C ASP A 304 8.02 22.99 -9.94
N HIS A 305 7.78 21.70 -9.67
CA HIS A 305 7.36 20.72 -10.68
C HIS A 305 5.83 20.64 -10.87
N GLY A 306 5.08 21.64 -10.40
CA GLY A 306 3.66 21.82 -10.69
C GLY A 306 2.72 20.97 -9.84
N VAL A 307 3.19 20.33 -8.77
CA VAL A 307 2.32 19.55 -7.87
C VAL A 307 1.47 20.50 -7.02
N PRO A 308 0.14 20.38 -7.04
CA PRO A 308 -0.72 21.22 -6.21
C PRO A 308 -0.45 21.01 -4.72
N ARG A 309 -0.44 22.08 -3.91
CA ARG A 309 -0.22 22.00 -2.45
C ARG A 309 -1.14 21.01 -1.74
N ASN A 310 -2.40 20.92 -2.19
CA ASN A 310 -3.40 20.01 -1.62
C ASN A 310 -3.25 18.55 -2.08
N LYS A 311 -2.20 18.23 -2.85
CA LYS A 311 -1.81 16.87 -3.23
C LYS A 311 -0.55 16.40 -2.49
N ILE A 312 0.14 17.27 -1.75
CA ILE A 312 1.40 16.95 -1.08
C ILE A 312 1.11 16.50 0.35
N VAL A 313 1.67 15.35 0.73
CA VAL A 313 1.73 14.82 2.10
C VAL A 313 3.18 14.72 2.54
#